data_AF-A0A645EEB1-F1
#
_entry.id   AF-A0A645EEB1-F1
#
_cell.length_a   1.000
_cell.length_b   1.000
_cell.length_c   1.000
_cell.angle_alpha   90.00
_cell.angle_beta   90.00
_cell.angle_gamma   90.00
#
_symmetry.space_group_name_H-M   'P 1'
#
loop_
_entity.id
_entity.type
_entity.pdbx_description
1 polymer ?
#
loop_
_entity_poly.entity_id
_entity_poly.type
_entity_poly.pdbx_seq_one_letter_code
_entity_poly.pdbx_strand_id
1 'polypeptide(L)'
;MVKNGKMSLRKIQNSDYFLWKDGIYTFENERLLDIIEKLQLYYDVKIVVKDPEIFNVHYTGKFRQRDGIDEILRIIQKIQRFNVQKDTENNIVTITK
;
A
#
# COMPACT_ATOMS: atom_id res chain seq x y z
N MET A 1 8.64 5.74 29.49
CA MET A 1 7.81 6.36 28.42
C MET A 1 7.81 5.41 27.25
N VAL A 2 6.77 4.60 27.07
CA VAL A 2 6.71 3.60 25.99
C VAL A 2 5.48 3.93 25.16
N LYS A 3 5.67 4.47 23.95
CA LYS A 3 4.57 4.79 23.04
C LYS A 3 3.94 3.48 22.57
N ASN A 4 2.65 3.33 22.85
CA ASN A 4 1.78 2.22 22.50
C ASN A 4 2.00 1.70 21.07
N GLY A 5 2.65 0.54 20.95
CA GLY A 5 2.65 -0.27 19.74
C GLY A 5 1.28 -0.90 19.55
N LYS A 6 0.40 -0.26 18.77
CA LYS A 6 -0.81 -0.90 18.25
C LYS A 6 -0.40 -1.93 17.19
N MET A 7 0.01 -3.12 17.63
CA MET A 7 0.08 -4.28 16.74
C MET A 7 -1.33 -4.86 16.60
N SER A 8 -2.02 -4.46 15.53
CA SER A 8 -3.26 -5.12 15.10
C SER A 8 -2.93 -6.46 14.46
N LEU A 9 -2.97 -7.54 15.25
CA LEU A 9 -2.99 -8.91 14.76
C LEU A 9 -4.34 -9.15 14.06
N ARG A 10 -4.44 -8.82 12.76
CA ARG A 10 -5.55 -9.34 11.95
C ARG A 10 -5.33 -10.84 11.78
N LYS A 11 -6.29 -11.62 12.27
CA LYS A 11 -6.32 -13.08 12.16
C LYS A 11 -6.22 -13.44 10.67
N ILE A 12 -5.08 -14.00 10.24
CA ILE A 12 -4.83 -14.41 8.85
C ILE A 12 -5.73 -15.62 8.56
N GLN A 13 -6.96 -15.38 8.12
CA GLN A 13 -7.87 -16.44 7.67
C GLN A 13 -7.78 -16.71 6.17
N ASN A 14 -6.99 -15.93 5.43
CA ASN A 14 -7.05 -15.96 3.98
C ASN A 14 -5.83 -16.70 3.42
N SER A 15 -6.09 -17.82 2.75
CA SER A 15 -5.21 -18.41 1.71
C SER A 15 -4.62 -17.34 0.78
N ASP A 16 -5.37 -16.26 0.55
CA ASP A 16 -5.02 -15.15 -0.32
C ASP A 16 -3.80 -14.36 0.15
N TYR A 17 -3.42 -14.45 1.44
CA TYR A 17 -2.18 -13.86 1.94
C TYR A 17 -0.94 -14.57 1.36
N PHE A 18 -1.02 -15.82 0.92
CA PHE A 18 0.15 -16.49 0.32
C PHE A 18 0.26 -16.23 -1.18
N LEU A 19 -0.77 -15.69 -1.82
CA LEU A 19 -0.81 -15.46 -3.26
C LEU A 19 0.23 -14.44 -3.74
N TRP A 20 0.84 -13.64 -2.85
CA TRP A 20 1.96 -12.78 -3.25
C TRP A 20 3.16 -13.61 -3.74
N LYS A 21 3.33 -14.84 -3.23
CA LYS A 21 4.33 -15.80 -3.71
C LYS A 21 4.01 -16.26 -5.14
N ASP A 22 2.73 -16.29 -5.48
CA ASP A 22 2.21 -16.57 -6.82
C ASP A 22 2.08 -15.29 -7.68
N GLY A 23 2.62 -14.16 -7.19
CA GLY A 23 2.62 -12.89 -7.90
C GLY A 23 1.27 -12.16 -7.91
N ILE A 24 0.37 -12.45 -6.96
CA ILE A 24 -0.93 -11.79 -6.83
C ILE A 24 -1.02 -11.09 -5.46
N TYR A 25 -1.13 -9.77 -5.47
CA TYR A 25 -1.40 -8.99 -4.28
C TYR A 25 -2.91 -8.87 -4.07
N THR A 26 -3.38 -9.33 -2.91
CA THR A 26 -4.77 -9.20 -2.50
C THR A 26 -4.87 -8.24 -1.33
N PHE A 27 -5.78 -7.28 -1.45
CA PHE A 27 -6.16 -6.35 -0.39
C PHE A 27 -7.65 -6.56 -0.11
N GLU A 28 -8.01 -6.78 1.15
CA GLU A 28 -9.40 -6.98 1.56
C GLU A 28 -9.74 -6.05 2.71
N ASN A 29 -10.56 -5.03 2.42
CA ASN A 29 -10.97 -4.02 3.39
C ASN A 29 -9.74 -3.47 4.16
N GLU A 30 -8.73 -3.05 3.41
CA GLU A 30 -7.48 -2.53 3.94
C GLU A 30 -7.37 -1.03 3.73
N ARG A 31 -6.83 -0.31 4.73
CA ARG A 31 -6.62 1.12 4.59
C ARG A 31 -5.47 1.35 3.62
N LEU A 32 -5.49 2.46 2.90
CA LEU A 32 -4.41 2.78 1.98
C LEU A 32 -3.03 2.81 2.66
N LEU A 33 -2.94 3.28 3.90
CA LEU A 33 -1.71 3.23 4.68
C LEU A 33 -1.18 1.80 4.85
N ASP A 34 -2.07 0.85 5.19
CA ASP A 34 -1.72 -0.57 5.34
C ASP A 34 -1.25 -1.16 3.98
N ILE A 35 -1.89 -0.75 2.87
CA ILE A 35 -1.53 -1.16 1.50
C ILE A 35 -0.15 -0.59 1.11
N ILE A 36 0.07 0.70 1.38
CA ILE A 36 1.34 1.38 1.11
C ILE A 36 2.48 0.70 1.87
N GLU A 37 2.30 0.35 3.14
CA GLU A 37 3.31 -0.38 3.91
C GLU A 37 3.68 -1.71 3.26
N LYS A 38 2.70 -2.47 2.76
CA LYS A 38 2.95 -3.70 1.99
C LYS A 38 3.70 -3.44 0.69
N LEU A 39 3.32 -2.40 -0.06
CA LEU A 39 4.00 -2.04 -1.31
C LEU A 39 5.45 -1.64 -1.08
N GLN A 40 5.75 -0.93 0.01
CA GLN A 40 7.14 -0.62 0.40
C GLN A 40 7.97 -1.89 0.56
N LEU A 41 7.43 -2.89 1.26
CA LEU A 41 8.12 -4.17 1.50
C LEU A 41 8.25 -5.01 0.22
N TYR A 42 7.22 -5.04 -0.63
CA TYR A 42 7.21 -5.88 -1.83
C TYR A 42 8.08 -5.35 -2.97
N TYR A 43 8.21 -4.03 -3.08
CA TYR A 43 8.97 -3.39 -4.15
C TYR A 43 10.29 -2.78 -3.67
N ASP A 44 10.63 -2.95 -2.40
CA ASP A 44 11.81 -2.35 -1.74
C ASP A 44 11.90 -0.83 -1.94
N VAL A 45 10.73 -0.17 -1.96
CA VAL A 45 10.60 1.29 -2.16
C VAL A 45 10.25 1.98 -0.85
N LYS A 46 10.68 3.23 -0.68
CA LYS A 46 10.24 4.06 0.44
C LYS A 46 9.10 4.94 0.01
N ILE A 47 7.92 4.80 0.62
CA ILE A 47 6.74 5.61 0.30
C ILE A 47 6.47 6.58 1.45
N VAL A 48 6.55 7.88 1.18
CA VAL A 48 6.31 8.95 2.14
C VAL A 48 4.94 9.55 1.90
N VAL A 49 4.02 9.38 2.85
CA VAL A 49 2.67 9.96 2.80
C VAL A 49 2.65 11.24 3.63
N LYS A 50 2.45 12.40 2.99
CA LYS A 50 2.43 13.69 3.71
C LYS A 50 1.12 13.93 4.48
N ASP A 51 0.00 13.41 3.98
CA ASP A 51 -1.33 13.67 4.52
C ASP A 51 -2.07 12.38 4.96
N PRO A 52 -1.55 11.62 5.94
CA PRO A 52 -2.05 10.29 6.30
C PRO A 52 -3.53 10.26 6.72
N GLU A 53 -4.01 11.33 7.36
CA GLU A 53 -5.40 11.49 7.82
C GLU A 53 -6.42 11.39 6.67
N ILE A 54 -6.01 11.75 5.44
CA ILE A 54 -6.90 11.78 4.28
C ILE A 54 -7.01 10.40 3.63
N PHE A 55 -6.22 9.42 4.06
CA PHE A 55 -6.12 8.09 3.48
C PHE A 55 -6.80 6.99 4.32
N ASN A 56 -7.87 7.35 5.03
CA ASN A 56 -8.66 6.40 5.82
C ASN A 56 -9.69 5.60 4.98
N VAL A 57 -9.61 5.70 3.66
CA VAL A 57 -10.43 4.92 2.73
C VAL A 57 -9.96 3.47 2.75
N HIS A 58 -10.93 2.54 2.81
CA HIS A 58 -10.67 1.12 2.73
C HIS A 58 -10.80 0.65 1.29
N TYR A 59 -9.85 -0.16 0.86
CA TYR A 59 -9.77 -0.69 -0.50
C TYR A 59 -9.85 -2.22 -0.45
N THR A 60 -10.56 -2.76 -1.44
CA THR A 60 -10.60 -4.18 -1.73
C THR A 60 -10.24 -4.36 -3.19
N GLY A 61 -9.26 -5.20 -3.48
CA GLY A 61 -8.78 -5.40 -4.85
C GLY A 61 -7.72 -6.48 -4.95
N LYS A 62 -7.54 -6.98 -6.17
CA LYS A 62 -6.48 -7.93 -6.53
C LYS A 62 -5.65 -7.34 -7.65
N PHE A 63 -4.33 -7.39 -7.50
CA PHE A 63 -3.36 -6.84 -8.43
C PHE A 63 -2.32 -7.90 -8.76
N ARG A 64 -1.83 -7.93 -10.00
CA ARG A 64 -0.71 -8.82 -10.33
C ARG A 64 0.59 -8.05 -10.11
N GLN A 65 1.59 -8.72 -9.52
CA GLN A 65 2.92 -8.15 -9.27
C GLN A 65 3.57 -7.64 -10.57
N ARG A 66 3.35 -8.34 -11.69
CA ARG A 66 3.83 -7.93 -13.02
C ARG A 66 3.29 -6.56 -13.48
N ASP A 67 2.15 -6.11 -12.94
CA ASP A 67 1.54 -4.83 -13.32
C ASP A 67 2.32 -3.65 -12.69
N GLY A 68 3.16 -3.93 -11.68
CA GLY A 68 4.05 -2.96 -11.05
C GLY A 68 3.36 -2.02 -10.06
N ILE A 69 4.17 -1.33 -9.26
CA ILE A 69 3.66 -0.37 -8.26
C ILE A 69 2.91 0.81 -8.90
N ASP A 70 3.33 1.22 -10.10
CA ASP A 70 2.73 2.31 -10.87
C ASP A 70 1.24 2.09 -11.14
N GLU A 71 0.87 0.90 -11.62
CA GLU A 71 -0.53 0.61 -11.96
C GLU A 71 -1.40 0.52 -10.71
N ILE A 72 -0.87 -0.04 -9.62
CA ILE A 72 -1.56 -0.08 -8.32
C ILE A 72 -1.86 1.34 -7.84
N LEU A 73 -0.84 2.21 -7.80
CA LEU A 73 -1.01 3.61 -7.39
C LEU A 73 -1.97 4.36 -8.32
N ARG A 74 -1.90 4.13 -9.63
CA ARG A 74 -2.79 4.74 -10.63
C ARG A 74 -4.25 4.34 -10.42
N ILE A 75 -4.52 3.07 -10.10
CA ILE A 75 -5.88 2.59 -9.82
C ILE A 75 -6.42 3.25 -8.55
N ILE A 76 -5.58 3.36 -7.51
CA ILE A 76 -5.95 4.03 -6.26
C ILE A 76 -6.22 5.53 -6.53
N GLN A 77 -5.44 6.18 -7.41
CA GLN A 77 -5.66 7.57 -7.85
C GLN A 77 -7.01 7.79 -8.54
N LYS A 78 -7.58 6.76 -9.19
CA LYS A 78 -8.92 6.85 -9.81
C LYS A 78 -10.04 6.90 -8.77
N ILE A 79 -9.82 6.28 -7.61
CA ILE A 79 -10.80 6.23 -6.52
C ILE A 79 -10.67 7.48 -5.64
N GLN A 80 -9.43 7.89 -5.36
CA GLN A 80 -9.11 9.04 -4.54
C GLN A 80 -8.06 9.90 -5.25
N ARG A 81 -8.36 11.18 -5.45
CA ARG A 81 -7.38 12.11 -6.05
C ARG A 81 -6.25 12.39 -5.06
N PHE A 82 -5.03 12.07 -5.47
CA PHE A 82 -3.78 12.45 -4.83
C PHE A 82 -2.67 12.53 -5.88
N ASN A 83 -1.62 13.26 -5.56
CA ASN A 83 -0.40 13.40 -6.35
C ASN A 83 0.63 12.35 -5.92
N VAL A 84 1.37 11.84 -6.90
CA VAL A 84 2.48 10.90 -6.70
C VAL A 84 3.73 11.50 -7.34
N GLN A 85 4.79 11.65 -6.56
CA GLN A 85 6.10 12.05 -7.03
C GLN A 85 7.07 10.89 -6.81
N LYS A 86 7.75 10.47 -7.88
CA LYS A 86 8.75 9.40 -7.82
C LYS A 86 10.14 10.01 -7.92
N ASP A 87 10.96 9.71 -6.93
CA ASP A 87 12.39 9.92 -6.94
C ASP A 87 13.04 8.55 -7.19
N THR A 88 13.42 8.32 -8.45
CA THR A 88 14.06 7.07 -8.88
C THR A 88 15.50 6.96 -8.41
N GLU A 89 16.16 8.07 -8.07
CA GLU A 89 17.55 8.06 -7.58
C GLU A 89 17.63 7.54 -6.15
N ASN A 90 16.65 7.93 -5.32
CA ASN A 90 16.58 7.52 -3.91
C ASN A 90 15.59 6.38 -3.64
N ASN A 91 14.93 5.87 -4.68
CA ASN A 91 13.84 4.90 -4.60
C ASN A 91 12.70 5.33 -3.65
N ILE A 92 12.40 6.64 -3.65
CA ILE A 92 11.39 7.27 -2.79
C ILE A 92 10.17 7.64 -3.63
N VAL A 93 8.98 7.26 -3.16
CA VAL A 93 7.70 7.71 -3.72
C VAL A 93 7.02 8.61 -2.69
N THR A 94 6.78 9.86 -3.04
CA THR A 94 6.04 10.79 -2.18
C THR A 94 4.59 10.89 -2.64
N ILE A 95 3.66 10.70 -1.71
CA ILE A 95 2.23 10.84 -1.93
C ILE A 95 1.74 12.08 -1.18
N THR A 96 1.13 13.01 -1.90
CA THR A 96 0.54 14.25 -1.34
C THR A 96 -0.86 14.42 -1.88
N LYS A 97 -1.77 15.06 -1.14
CA LYS A 97 -3.06 15.43 -1.73
C LYS A 97 -2.93 16.61 -2.71
#